data_AF-C1EA32-F1
#
_entry.id   AF-C1EA32-F1
#
_cell.length_a   1.000
_cell.length_b   1.000
_cell.length_c   1.000
_cell.angle_alpha   90.00
_cell.angle_beta   90.00
_cell.angle_gamma   90.00
#
_symmetry.space_group_name_H-M   'P 1'
#
loop_
_entity.id
_entity.type
_entity.pdbx_description
1 polymer ?
#
loop_
_entity_poly.entity_id
_entity_poly.type
_entity_poly.pdbx_seq_one_letter_code
_entity_poly.pdbx_strand_id
1 'polypeptide(L)'
;MLGVGVRRIVSPVNANTAISEGAPPSVLPVGRLRRGFRSATCGGSLIAAGIVTLTTLTLSRRSVAPSLRANRVSSMASSDGPDADRERELQGLWANAYDGWIDVPGESGGAIYTRPVDAPGGVRTHVPFPPIVTASRLFALTGFNPMGEERPIAENRAANDKLRADIEAMTPAPKAWWRAFGFAHDWREDGFVLAYEPRDGDAGEKATVDLAVKYGQGAIYAYTAVNNAAGSLRRRTVPAAMGQTVEADVEVERCDRPGLKFADPALPDEEY
;
A
#
# COMPACT_ATOMS: atom_id res chain seq x y z
N MET A 1 -24.46 -63.07 -8.80
CA MET A 1 -24.15 -64.19 -7.90
C MET A 1 -22.71 -64.03 -7.44
N LEU A 2 -22.51 -64.03 -6.11
CA LEU A 2 -21.24 -64.19 -5.35
C LEU A 2 -20.18 -63.08 -5.54
N GLY A 3 -19.59 -62.46 -4.52
CA GLY A 3 -19.61 -62.66 -3.08
C GLY A 3 -18.73 -61.61 -2.38
N VAL A 4 -19.04 -61.41 -1.10
CA VAL A 4 -18.56 -60.42 -0.12
C VAL A 4 -17.07 -60.58 0.26
N GLY A 5 -16.41 -59.49 0.68
CA GLY A 5 -15.12 -59.55 1.39
C GLY A 5 -14.70 -58.27 2.10
N VAL A 6 -15.32 -57.95 3.24
CA VAL A 6 -14.92 -56.89 4.19
C VAL A 6 -13.77 -57.40 5.08
N ARG A 7 -12.73 -56.59 5.32
CA ARG A 7 -11.85 -56.73 6.49
C ARG A 7 -11.62 -55.39 7.20
N ARG A 8 -12.19 -55.29 8.41
CA ARG A 8 -11.84 -54.37 9.49
C ARG A 8 -10.46 -54.75 10.06
N ILE A 9 -9.67 -53.75 10.43
CA ILE A 9 -8.61 -53.88 11.44
C ILE A 9 -8.91 -52.85 12.54
N VAL A 10 -8.99 -53.32 13.78
CA VAL A 10 -9.26 -52.55 15.00
C VAL A 10 -8.08 -52.76 15.94
N SER A 11 -7.47 -51.63 16.34
CA SER A 11 -6.75 -51.26 17.60
C SER A 11 -5.61 -52.16 18.16
N PRO A 12 -4.67 -51.57 18.94
CA PRO A 12 -4.97 -51.24 20.34
C PRO A 12 -4.57 -49.82 20.80
N VAL A 13 -5.29 -49.43 21.84
CA VAL A 13 -5.10 -48.30 22.76
C VAL A 13 -3.81 -48.49 23.56
N ASN A 14 -3.10 -47.40 23.87
CA ASN A 14 -2.24 -47.32 25.05
C ASN A 14 -2.52 -46.02 25.79
N ALA A 15 -3.03 -46.19 27.01
CA ALA A 15 -3.14 -45.16 28.04
C ALA A 15 -1.86 -45.17 28.88
N ASN A 16 -1.33 -44.00 29.21
CA ASN A 16 -0.53 -43.83 30.42
C ASN A 16 -0.82 -42.46 31.02
N THR A 17 -1.40 -42.52 32.21
CA THR A 17 -1.72 -41.41 33.11
C THR A 17 -0.55 -41.24 34.08
N ALA A 18 -0.08 -40.01 34.30
CA ALA A 18 0.58 -39.64 35.55
C ALA A 18 0.31 -38.15 35.84
N ILE A 19 -0.26 -37.91 37.02
CA ILE A 19 -0.61 -36.63 37.63
C ILE A 19 0.54 -36.26 38.58
N SER A 20 0.91 -34.99 38.68
CA SER A 20 1.30 -34.36 39.96
C SER A 20 1.33 -32.84 39.88
N GLU A 21 0.77 -32.24 40.93
CA GLU A 21 0.55 -30.82 41.23
C GLU A 21 1.83 -30.02 41.57
N GLY A 22 1.71 -28.68 41.57
CA GLY A 22 2.59 -27.81 42.36
C GLY A 22 2.70 -26.35 41.87
N ALA A 23 2.02 -25.43 42.55
CA ALA A 23 2.27 -23.97 42.54
C ALA A 23 2.21 -23.46 44.00
N PRO A 24 2.59 -22.20 44.32
CA PRO A 24 3.80 -21.41 44.04
C PRO A 24 4.53 -21.04 45.37
N PRO A 25 5.49 -20.07 45.38
CA PRO A 25 5.23 -18.90 46.24
C PRO A 25 5.74 -17.53 45.70
N SER A 26 5.27 -16.47 46.36
CA SER A 26 5.45 -15.05 46.07
C SER A 26 6.54 -14.36 46.93
N VAL A 27 6.86 -13.09 46.55
CA VAL A 27 7.20 -11.90 47.41
C VAL A 27 8.59 -11.24 47.26
N LEU A 28 8.61 -10.12 46.48
CA LEU A 28 9.11 -8.74 46.71
C LEU A 28 10.64 -8.44 47.00
N PRO A 29 11.06 -7.15 47.20
CA PRO A 29 11.50 -6.23 46.13
C PRO A 29 12.85 -5.51 46.43
N VAL A 30 13.66 -5.14 45.44
CA VAL A 30 14.73 -4.13 45.65
C VAL A 30 14.93 -3.30 44.38
N GLY A 31 14.71 -1.99 44.50
CA GLY A 31 14.97 -1.02 43.46
C GLY A 31 16.43 -0.59 43.36
N ARG A 32 16.81 -0.06 42.19
CA ARG A 32 17.67 1.12 42.09
C ARG A 32 17.61 1.74 40.69
N LEU A 33 17.11 2.97 40.68
CA LEU A 33 17.56 4.11 39.87
C LEU A 33 18.91 3.92 39.16
N ARG A 34 18.93 4.09 37.82
CA ARG A 34 19.48 5.28 37.13
C ARG A 34 19.73 5.02 35.64
N ARG A 35 19.22 5.97 34.86
CA ARG A 35 19.81 6.69 33.71
C ARG A 35 18.93 6.60 32.48
N GLY A 36 18.44 7.77 32.10
CA GLY A 36 17.59 7.97 30.94
C GLY A 36 18.24 7.44 29.69
N PHE A 37 17.49 6.60 28.99
CA PHE A 37 17.47 6.65 27.56
C PHE A 37 16.32 7.56 27.19
N ARG A 38 16.66 8.75 26.71
CA ARG A 38 15.78 9.46 25.79
C ARG A 38 15.60 8.49 24.61
N SER A 39 14.46 7.81 24.56
CA SER A 39 14.02 7.14 23.35
C SER A 39 13.86 8.26 22.34
N ALA A 40 14.80 8.36 21.41
CA ALA A 40 14.64 9.17 20.23
C ALA A 40 13.56 8.47 19.39
N THR A 41 12.31 8.85 19.63
CA THR A 41 11.20 8.60 18.71
C THR A 41 11.48 9.41 17.45
N CYS A 42 12.20 8.80 16.51
CA CYS A 42 12.42 9.32 15.17
C CYS A 42 11.81 8.30 14.20
N GLY A 43 10.51 8.44 13.94
CA GLY A 43 9.79 7.77 12.85
C GLY A 43 8.99 8.75 11.99
N GLY A 44 9.15 10.05 12.22
CA GLY A 44 8.61 11.09 11.36
C GLY A 44 9.64 11.56 10.35
N SER A 45 9.44 11.20 9.09
CA SER A 45 9.87 12.01 7.94
C SER A 45 8.59 12.38 7.18
N LEU A 46 7.81 13.35 7.67
CA LEU A 46 7.81 14.74 7.18
C LEU A 46 8.01 14.85 5.65
N ILE A 47 6.92 15.10 4.91
CA ILE A 47 6.91 16.31 4.08
C ILE A 47 5.64 17.13 4.31
N ALA A 48 5.88 18.25 5.00
CA ALA A 48 5.20 19.55 4.99
C ALA A 48 3.67 19.61 4.87
N ALA A 49 3.05 20.02 5.98
CA ALA A 49 1.74 20.67 6.01
C ALA A 49 1.78 21.97 5.17
N GLY A 50 0.85 22.09 4.22
CA GLY A 50 0.53 23.31 3.50
C GLY A 50 -0.97 23.51 3.52
N ILE A 51 -1.43 24.43 4.37
CA ILE A 51 -2.84 24.83 4.48
C ILE A 51 -3.31 25.42 3.13
N VAL A 52 -4.41 24.91 2.57
CA VAL A 52 -5.25 25.72 1.69
C VAL A 52 -6.66 25.81 2.26
N THR A 53 -6.90 26.94 2.91
CA THR A 53 -8.23 27.48 3.17
C THR A 53 -8.85 27.86 1.82
N LEU A 54 -9.84 27.11 1.34
CA LEU A 54 -10.60 27.44 0.14
C LEU A 54 -11.47 28.68 0.43
N THR A 55 -10.97 29.88 0.07
CA THR A 55 -11.79 31.10 0.13
C THR A 55 -12.43 31.31 -1.23
N THR A 56 -13.72 30.99 -1.36
CA THR A 56 -14.58 31.43 -2.45
C THR A 56 -14.69 32.96 -2.43
N LEU A 57 -14.23 33.62 -3.51
CA LEU A 57 -14.58 35.01 -3.79
C LEU A 57 -15.16 35.15 -5.20
N THR A 58 -16.45 35.42 -5.22
CA THR A 58 -17.25 35.92 -6.35
C THR A 58 -17.02 37.41 -6.60
N LEU A 59 -17.44 37.82 -7.81
CA LEU A 59 -17.58 39.17 -8.42
C LEU A 59 -16.40 39.64 -9.29
N SER A 60 -16.56 40.38 -10.38
CA SER A 60 -17.67 40.68 -11.31
C SER A 60 -17.09 41.63 -12.39
N ARG A 61 -17.42 41.37 -13.65
CA ARG A 61 -17.59 42.27 -14.83
C ARG A 61 -16.67 43.50 -15.10
N ARG A 62 -16.21 43.48 -16.38
CA ARG A 62 -16.16 44.55 -17.42
C ARG A 62 -14.86 45.33 -17.69
N SER A 63 -14.29 44.99 -18.86
CA SER A 63 -14.04 45.85 -20.04
C SER A 63 -12.77 46.72 -20.14
N VAL A 64 -12.24 46.66 -21.38
CA VAL A 64 -11.48 47.65 -22.17
C VAL A 64 -9.99 47.28 -22.41
N ALA A 65 -9.70 46.97 -23.69
CA ALA A 65 -8.35 46.97 -24.26
C ALA A 65 -7.93 48.41 -24.62
N PRO A 66 -6.63 48.74 -24.66
CA PRO A 66 -5.93 48.67 -25.94
C PRO A 66 -4.47 48.19 -25.88
N SER A 67 -3.97 47.85 -27.07
CA SER A 67 -2.65 47.34 -27.40
C SER A 67 -1.48 48.26 -27.08
N LEU A 68 -0.37 47.72 -26.57
CA LEU A 68 0.99 48.17 -26.93
C LEU A 68 1.98 46.98 -26.88
N ARG A 69 2.80 46.89 -27.93
CA ARG A 69 3.94 45.98 -28.09
C ARG A 69 4.92 46.15 -26.93
N ALA A 70 5.29 45.06 -26.29
CA ALA A 70 6.54 44.93 -25.56
C ALA A 70 7.06 43.50 -25.74
N ASN A 71 8.34 43.40 -26.12
CA ASN A 71 9.10 42.16 -26.20
C ASN A 71 8.92 41.34 -24.91
N ARG A 72 8.17 40.24 -24.98
CA ARG A 72 8.22 39.21 -23.93
C ARG A 72 9.32 38.24 -24.31
N VAL A 73 10.47 38.43 -23.65
CA VAL A 73 11.36 37.31 -23.34
C VAL A 73 10.47 36.25 -22.71
N SER A 74 10.38 35.06 -23.31
CA SER A 74 9.79 33.89 -22.68
C SER A 74 10.63 33.56 -21.46
N SER A 75 10.35 34.23 -20.35
CA SER A 75 10.63 33.69 -19.03
C SER A 75 9.71 32.49 -18.89
N MET A 76 10.21 31.32 -19.28
CA MET A 76 9.85 30.10 -18.58
C MET A 76 10.34 30.32 -17.15
N ALA A 77 9.49 30.95 -16.34
CA ALA A 77 9.56 30.75 -14.91
C ALA A 77 9.25 29.26 -14.75
N SER A 78 10.30 28.44 -14.66
CA SER A 78 10.21 27.15 -13.98
C SER A 78 9.63 27.48 -12.62
N SER A 79 8.34 27.19 -12.47
CA SER A 79 7.66 27.19 -11.19
C SER A 79 8.12 25.94 -10.43
N ASP A 80 9.43 25.85 -10.15
CA ASP A 80 9.97 24.95 -9.15
C ASP A 80 9.70 25.61 -7.79
N GLY A 81 8.43 25.53 -7.38
CA GLY A 81 7.99 25.91 -6.05
C GLY A 81 8.24 24.80 -5.04
N PRO A 82 8.05 25.08 -3.74
CA PRO A 82 8.21 24.09 -2.65
C PRO A 82 7.34 22.83 -2.85
N ASP A 83 6.22 22.95 -3.57
CA ASP A 83 5.35 21.82 -3.91
C ASP A 83 6.03 20.83 -4.87
N ALA A 84 6.82 21.32 -5.85
CA ALA A 84 7.51 20.47 -6.80
C ALA A 84 8.68 19.69 -6.16
N ASP A 85 9.39 20.31 -5.22
CA ASP A 85 10.43 19.64 -4.43
C ASP A 85 9.83 18.53 -3.56
N ARG A 86 8.71 18.82 -2.88
CA ARG A 86 7.96 17.84 -2.11
C ARG A 86 7.52 16.65 -2.96
N GLU A 87 6.93 16.91 -4.12
CA GLU A 87 6.48 15.83 -5.00
C GLU A 87 7.64 14.96 -5.53
N ARG A 88 8.83 15.54 -5.76
CA ARG A 88 10.04 14.78 -6.14
C ARG A 88 10.55 13.86 -5.02
N GLU A 89 10.53 14.31 -3.78
CA GLU A 89 10.92 13.47 -2.65
C GLU A 89 9.93 12.30 -2.46
N LEU A 90 8.62 12.57 -2.58
CA LEU A 90 7.59 11.52 -2.56
C LEU A 90 7.73 10.54 -3.72
N GLN A 91 8.04 11.04 -4.93
CA GLN A 91 8.32 10.20 -6.10
C GLN A 91 9.44 9.19 -5.79
N GLY A 92 10.53 9.64 -5.16
CA GLY A 92 11.63 8.76 -4.76
C GLY A 92 11.22 7.71 -3.73
N LEU A 93 10.45 8.09 -2.71
CA LEU A 93 9.92 7.17 -1.70
C LEU A 93 9.01 6.12 -2.34
N TRP A 94 8.05 6.55 -3.15
CA TRP A 94 7.07 5.68 -3.80
C TRP A 94 7.69 4.79 -4.88
N ALA A 95 8.71 5.25 -5.60
CA ALA A 95 9.45 4.43 -6.54
C ALA A 95 10.14 3.25 -5.86
N ASN A 96 10.61 3.43 -4.61
CA ASN A 96 11.38 2.44 -3.88
C ASN A 96 10.58 1.56 -2.91
N ALA A 97 9.27 1.78 -2.78
CA ALA A 97 8.42 1.05 -1.85
C ALA A 97 8.30 -0.44 -2.21
N TYR A 98 8.22 -1.29 -1.18
CA TYR A 98 7.80 -2.70 -1.30
C TYR A 98 6.27 -2.77 -1.23
N ASP A 99 5.70 -3.82 -1.83
CA ASP A 99 4.28 -4.14 -1.67
C ASP A 99 4.12 -5.56 -1.10
N GLY A 100 3.13 -5.75 -0.24
CA GLY A 100 2.65 -7.05 0.21
C GLY A 100 1.18 -7.21 -0.14
N TRP A 101 0.82 -8.29 -0.84
CA TRP A 101 -0.55 -8.57 -1.27
C TRP A 101 -1.04 -9.85 -0.63
N ILE A 102 -2.14 -9.77 0.12
CA ILE A 102 -2.64 -10.82 1.00
C ILE A 102 -3.81 -11.53 0.31
N ASP A 103 -3.77 -12.86 0.31
CA ASP A 103 -4.83 -13.74 -0.21
C ASP A 103 -5.21 -13.44 -1.67
N VAL A 104 -4.18 -13.23 -2.52
CA VAL A 104 -4.35 -13.01 -3.96
C VAL A 104 -5.05 -14.20 -4.60
N PRO A 105 -6.13 -14.01 -5.39
CA PRO A 105 -6.83 -15.12 -6.04
C PRO A 105 -5.89 -15.97 -6.91
N GLY A 106 -5.87 -17.28 -6.65
CA GLY A 106 -5.01 -18.24 -7.33
C GLY A 106 -3.65 -18.48 -6.68
N GLU A 107 -3.30 -17.76 -5.61
CA GLU A 107 -2.14 -18.07 -4.76
C GLU A 107 -2.57 -18.96 -3.58
N SER A 108 -1.75 -19.95 -3.22
CA SER A 108 -2.04 -20.87 -2.12
C SER A 108 -1.76 -20.24 -0.75
N GLY A 109 -2.64 -19.36 -0.29
CA GLY A 109 -2.68 -18.80 1.07
C GLY A 109 -1.46 -17.94 1.48
N GLY A 110 -1.73 -16.77 2.06
CA GLY A 110 -0.68 -15.88 2.59
C GLY A 110 -0.42 -14.65 1.71
N ALA A 111 0.78 -14.08 1.85
CA ALA A 111 1.15 -12.85 1.16
C ALA A 111 2.19 -13.08 0.06
N ILE A 112 1.99 -12.45 -1.08
CA ILE A 112 3.05 -12.26 -2.09
C ILE A 112 3.69 -10.90 -1.91
N TYR A 113 4.98 -10.80 -2.18
CA TYR A 113 5.74 -9.57 -2.03
C TYR A 113 6.33 -9.13 -3.35
N THR A 114 6.36 -7.82 -3.58
CA THR A 114 7.05 -7.22 -4.71
C THR A 114 8.04 -6.18 -4.25
N ARG A 115 9.15 -6.06 -4.97
CA ARG A 115 10.17 -5.04 -4.77
C ARG A 115 10.54 -4.38 -6.08
N PRO A 116 11.04 -3.13 -6.07
CA PRO A 116 11.70 -2.54 -7.23
C PRO A 116 12.89 -3.40 -7.66
N VAL A 117 13.10 -3.57 -8.97
CA VAL A 117 14.19 -4.39 -9.53
C VAL A 117 15.58 -3.87 -9.13
N ASP A 118 15.72 -2.56 -8.94
CA ASP A 118 16.99 -1.92 -8.54
C ASP A 118 17.18 -1.87 -7.01
N ALA A 119 16.30 -2.52 -6.23
CA ALA A 119 16.43 -2.53 -4.77
C ALA A 119 17.69 -3.33 -4.31
N PRO A 120 18.49 -2.80 -3.36
CA PRO A 120 19.70 -3.46 -2.88
C PRO A 120 19.46 -4.87 -2.30
N GLY A 121 20.42 -5.79 -2.54
CA GLY A 121 20.47 -7.08 -1.85
C GLY A 121 19.58 -8.18 -2.42
N GLY A 122 19.02 -7.98 -3.61
CA GLY A 122 18.06 -8.91 -4.20
C GLY A 122 18.62 -9.96 -5.15
N VAL A 123 18.54 -11.25 -4.77
CA VAL A 123 18.59 -12.33 -5.77
C VAL A 123 17.27 -12.30 -6.54
N ARG A 124 17.32 -12.12 -7.87
CA ARG A 124 16.11 -12.19 -8.71
C ARG A 124 15.46 -13.56 -8.57
N THR A 125 14.26 -13.59 -8.04
CA THR A 125 13.46 -14.80 -7.90
C THR A 125 12.50 -14.88 -9.08
N HIS A 126 12.63 -15.92 -9.91
CA HIS A 126 11.72 -16.17 -11.03
C HIS A 126 10.41 -16.82 -10.60
N VAL A 127 9.85 -16.38 -9.47
CA VAL A 127 8.55 -16.89 -9.02
C VAL A 127 7.47 -16.18 -9.84
N PRO A 128 6.65 -16.89 -10.61
CA PRO A 128 5.62 -16.27 -11.42
C PRO A 128 4.52 -15.68 -10.54
N PHE A 129 3.90 -14.60 -11.01
CA PHE A 129 2.67 -14.08 -10.43
C PHE A 129 1.47 -14.98 -10.77
N PRO A 130 0.44 -15.03 -9.91
CA PRO A 130 -0.83 -15.67 -10.24
C PRO A 130 -1.44 -15.13 -11.54
N PRO A 131 -2.17 -15.94 -12.34
CA PRO A 131 -2.74 -15.50 -13.61
C PRO A 131 -3.63 -14.25 -13.52
N ILE A 132 -4.36 -14.06 -12.40
CA ILE A 132 -5.17 -12.86 -12.22
C ILE A 132 -4.33 -11.58 -12.21
N VAL A 133 -3.11 -11.64 -11.70
CA VAL A 133 -2.21 -10.48 -11.64
C VAL A 133 -1.69 -10.13 -13.03
N THR A 134 -1.29 -11.14 -13.82
CA THR A 134 -0.70 -10.91 -15.14
C THR A 134 -1.74 -10.67 -16.24
N ALA A 135 -2.99 -11.11 -16.04
CA ALA A 135 -4.09 -10.92 -16.99
C ALA A 135 -4.97 -9.69 -16.70
N SER A 136 -4.60 -8.83 -15.74
CA SER A 136 -5.43 -7.70 -15.30
C SER A 136 -4.70 -6.36 -15.37
N ARG A 137 -5.50 -5.29 -15.35
CA ARG A 137 -5.05 -3.95 -14.94
C ARG A 137 -5.28 -3.83 -13.43
N LEU A 138 -4.22 -3.59 -12.67
CA LEU A 138 -4.32 -3.53 -11.21
C LEU A 138 -4.12 -2.12 -10.70
N PHE A 139 -4.86 -1.74 -9.67
CA PHE A 139 -4.71 -0.44 -9.00
C PHE A 139 -4.68 -0.62 -7.49
N ALA A 140 -3.65 -0.11 -6.82
CA ALA A 140 -3.54 -0.14 -5.37
C ALA A 140 -3.84 1.24 -4.77
N LEU A 141 -4.66 1.27 -3.72
CA LEU A 141 -5.01 2.47 -2.98
C LEU A 141 -5.19 2.15 -1.49
N THR A 142 -5.11 3.18 -0.66
CA THR A 142 -5.30 3.10 0.79
C THR A 142 -6.15 4.26 1.30
N GLY A 143 -6.79 4.07 2.44
CA GLY A 143 -7.39 5.13 3.25
C GLY A 143 -6.46 5.66 4.34
N PHE A 144 -5.22 5.17 4.43
CA PHE A 144 -4.23 5.59 5.42
C PHE A 144 -3.63 6.94 5.05
N ASN A 145 -3.24 7.68 6.10
CA ASN A 145 -2.38 8.87 6.04
C ASN A 145 -2.70 9.82 4.85
N PRO A 146 -3.89 10.44 4.83
CA PRO A 146 -4.29 11.33 3.75
C PRO A 146 -3.23 12.41 3.52
N MET A 147 -2.83 12.59 2.26
CA MET A 147 -1.78 13.53 1.82
C MET A 147 -0.42 13.35 2.54
N GLY A 148 -0.14 12.14 3.04
CA GLY A 148 1.06 11.84 3.82
C GLY A 148 1.00 12.37 5.26
N GLU A 149 -0.17 12.78 5.74
CA GLU A 149 -0.36 13.18 7.14
C GLU A 149 -0.55 11.95 8.02
N GLU A 150 0.37 11.72 8.94
CA GLU A 150 0.26 10.65 9.92
C GLU A 150 -1.02 10.76 10.74
N ARG A 151 -1.77 9.65 10.84
CA ARG A 151 -3.00 9.55 11.62
C ARG A 151 -2.89 8.40 12.63
N PRO A 152 -3.63 8.47 13.76
CA PRO A 152 -3.75 7.35 14.67
C PRO A 152 -4.20 6.07 13.94
N ILE A 153 -3.61 4.92 14.26
CA ILE A 153 -3.90 3.64 13.60
C ILE A 153 -5.39 3.29 13.57
N ALA A 154 -6.14 3.63 14.62
CA ALA A 154 -7.58 3.42 14.69
C ALA A 154 -8.35 4.24 13.64
N GLU A 155 -7.93 5.48 13.37
CA GLU A 155 -8.53 6.33 12.33
C GLU A 155 -8.23 5.79 10.94
N ASN A 156 -6.97 5.40 10.71
CA ASN A 156 -6.51 4.78 9.46
C ASN A 156 -7.28 3.49 9.15
N ARG A 157 -7.50 2.61 10.15
CA ARG A 157 -8.34 1.41 9.98
C ARG A 157 -9.79 1.72 9.71
N ALA A 158 -10.38 2.67 10.43
CA ALA A 158 -11.75 3.10 10.17
C ALA A 158 -11.92 3.72 8.77
N ALA A 159 -10.90 4.40 8.25
CA ALA A 159 -10.87 4.88 6.87
C ALA A 159 -10.83 3.70 5.88
N ASN A 160 -9.96 2.71 6.09
CA ASN A 160 -9.91 1.51 5.26
C ASN A 160 -11.20 0.67 5.30
N ASP A 161 -11.89 0.58 6.44
CA ASP A 161 -13.17 -0.12 6.53
C ASP A 161 -14.25 0.56 5.68
N LYS A 162 -14.27 1.90 5.67
CA LYS A 162 -15.14 2.67 4.78
C LYS A 162 -14.72 2.47 3.32
N LEU A 163 -13.41 2.48 3.04
CA LEU A 163 -12.86 2.31 1.70
C LEU A 163 -13.28 0.97 1.12
N ARG A 164 -13.22 -0.11 1.91
CA ARG A 164 -13.74 -1.42 1.52
C ARG A 164 -15.21 -1.35 1.11
N ALA A 165 -16.06 -0.73 1.94
CA ALA A 165 -17.48 -0.60 1.62
C ALA A 165 -17.73 0.19 0.32
N ASP A 166 -16.92 1.23 0.06
CA ASP A 166 -16.99 1.97 -1.20
C ASP A 166 -16.50 1.13 -2.41
N ILE A 167 -15.45 0.31 -2.25
CA ILE A 167 -14.99 -0.62 -3.30
C ILE A 167 -16.09 -1.62 -3.65
N GLU A 168 -16.79 -2.16 -2.66
CA GLU A 168 -17.91 -3.08 -2.85
C GLU A 168 -19.10 -2.44 -3.59
N ALA A 169 -19.26 -1.12 -3.46
CA ALA A 169 -20.31 -0.34 -4.12
C ALA A 169 -19.84 0.37 -5.42
N MET A 170 -18.58 0.21 -5.81
CA MET A 170 -17.96 0.96 -6.90
C MET A 170 -18.56 0.61 -8.27
N THR A 171 -18.63 1.60 -9.17
CA THR A 171 -18.96 1.40 -10.59
C THR A 171 -17.92 2.12 -11.48
N PRO A 172 -17.28 1.45 -12.46
CA PRO A 172 -17.36 0.01 -12.71
C PRO A 172 -16.84 -0.80 -11.52
N ALA A 173 -17.45 -1.95 -11.26
CA ALA A 173 -16.99 -2.84 -10.20
C ALA A 173 -15.70 -3.55 -10.65
N PRO A 174 -14.68 -3.68 -9.79
CA PRO A 174 -13.53 -4.52 -10.08
C PRO A 174 -13.97 -5.99 -10.19
N LYS A 175 -13.31 -6.77 -11.05
CA LYS A 175 -13.61 -8.20 -11.19
C LYS A 175 -13.18 -9.01 -9.97
N ALA A 176 -12.19 -8.49 -9.24
CA ALA A 176 -11.72 -8.99 -7.95
C ALA A 176 -10.97 -7.88 -7.22
N TRP A 177 -10.85 -8.00 -5.91
CA TRP A 177 -9.96 -7.17 -5.10
C TRP A 177 -9.44 -8.00 -3.92
N TRP A 178 -8.32 -7.57 -3.34
CA TRP A 178 -7.71 -8.20 -2.19
C TRP A 178 -7.03 -7.17 -1.29
N ARG A 179 -6.70 -7.58 -0.07
CA ARG A 179 -5.97 -6.74 0.88
C ARG A 179 -4.52 -6.59 0.44
N ALA A 180 -3.97 -5.41 0.62
CA ALA A 180 -2.58 -5.14 0.33
C ALA A 180 -1.99 -4.18 1.37
N PHE A 181 -0.68 -3.98 1.31
CA PHE A 181 0.01 -2.94 2.05
C PHE A 181 1.26 -2.50 1.29
N GLY A 182 1.50 -1.19 1.24
CA GLY A 182 2.78 -0.62 0.84
C GLY A 182 3.65 -0.43 2.08
N PHE A 183 4.96 -0.64 1.97
CA PHE A 183 5.86 -0.47 3.11
C PHE A 183 7.32 -0.20 2.73
N ALA A 184 8.05 0.34 3.70
CA ALA A 184 9.51 0.42 3.66
C ALA A 184 10.10 0.10 5.04
N HIS A 185 11.27 0.67 5.36
CA HIS A 185 11.97 0.41 6.62
C HIS A 185 11.25 0.99 7.85
N ASP A 186 10.58 2.13 7.69
CA ASP A 186 10.07 2.99 8.76
C ASP A 186 8.58 3.29 8.64
N TRP A 187 7.91 2.84 7.58
CA TRP A 187 6.47 3.07 7.38
C TRP A 187 5.77 1.87 6.76
N ARG A 188 4.45 1.84 6.97
CA ARG A 188 3.51 0.92 6.34
C ARG A 188 2.13 1.55 6.18
N GLU A 189 1.50 1.30 5.05
CA GLU A 189 0.11 1.67 4.79
C GLU A 189 -0.67 0.48 4.27
N ASP A 190 -1.68 0.05 5.03
CA ASP A 190 -2.58 -1.01 4.62
C ASP A 190 -3.60 -0.47 3.62
N GLY A 191 -4.05 -1.28 2.67
CA GLY A 191 -5.02 -0.87 1.67
C GLY A 191 -5.53 -2.07 0.86
N PHE A 192 -5.83 -1.82 -0.40
CA PHE A 192 -6.42 -2.79 -1.30
C PHE A 192 -5.80 -2.70 -2.70
N VAL A 193 -5.81 -3.82 -3.41
CA VAL A 193 -5.56 -3.87 -4.85
C VAL A 193 -6.85 -4.27 -5.55
N LEU A 194 -7.20 -3.53 -6.59
CA LEU A 194 -8.37 -3.75 -7.43
C LEU A 194 -7.91 -4.29 -8.78
N ALA A 195 -8.52 -5.38 -9.22
CA ALA A 195 -8.27 -5.96 -10.53
C ALA A 195 -9.41 -5.64 -11.50
N TYR A 196 -9.05 -5.16 -12.68
CA TYR A 196 -9.96 -4.94 -13.80
C TYR A 196 -9.55 -5.77 -15.01
N GLU A 197 -10.53 -6.12 -15.84
CA GLU A 197 -10.21 -6.63 -17.17
C GLU A 197 -9.47 -5.55 -17.98
N PRO A 198 -8.52 -5.92 -18.86
CA PRO A 198 -7.76 -4.95 -19.65
C PRO A 198 -8.65 -3.96 -20.43
N ARG A 199 -9.79 -4.43 -20.94
CA ARG A 199 -10.76 -3.60 -21.68
C ARG A 199 -11.46 -2.54 -20.80
N ASP A 200 -11.57 -2.80 -19.51
CA ASP A 200 -12.24 -1.94 -18.52
C ASP A 200 -11.22 -1.12 -17.72
N GLY A 201 -9.93 -1.25 -18.04
CA GLY A 201 -8.80 -0.71 -17.29
C GLY A 201 -8.84 0.81 -17.12
N ASP A 202 -9.13 1.57 -18.17
CA ASP A 202 -9.13 3.04 -18.10
C ASP A 202 -10.30 3.57 -17.24
N ALA A 203 -11.48 2.94 -17.36
CA ALA A 203 -12.63 3.27 -16.53
C ALA A 203 -12.39 2.88 -15.05
N GLY A 204 -11.75 1.73 -14.81
CA GLY A 204 -11.33 1.29 -13.49
C GLY A 204 -10.26 2.19 -12.87
N GLU A 205 -9.26 2.63 -13.65
CA GLU A 205 -8.22 3.59 -13.22
C GLU A 205 -8.89 4.87 -12.74
N LYS A 206 -9.79 5.44 -13.56
CA LYS A 206 -10.54 6.65 -13.21
C LYS A 206 -11.35 6.47 -11.92
N ALA A 207 -12.12 5.39 -11.79
CA ALA A 207 -12.93 5.16 -10.59
C ALA A 207 -12.07 4.97 -9.33
N THR A 208 -10.91 4.33 -9.48
CA THR A 208 -9.95 4.16 -8.39
C THR A 208 -9.33 5.49 -7.98
N VAL A 209 -8.96 6.35 -8.95
CA VAL A 209 -8.46 7.70 -8.69
C VAL A 209 -9.53 8.57 -8.01
N ASP A 210 -10.79 8.54 -8.49
CA ASP A 210 -11.88 9.29 -7.86
C ASP A 210 -12.06 8.87 -6.39
N LEU A 211 -11.93 7.57 -6.09
CA LEU A 211 -11.97 7.06 -4.72
C LEU A 211 -10.74 7.49 -3.91
N ALA A 212 -9.54 7.41 -4.49
CA ALA A 212 -8.31 7.87 -3.87
C ALA A 212 -8.40 9.35 -3.47
N VAL A 213 -8.94 10.21 -4.33
CA VAL A 213 -9.20 11.63 -4.03
C VAL A 213 -10.17 11.78 -2.85
N LYS A 214 -11.26 10.99 -2.80
CA LYS A 214 -12.20 11.00 -1.66
C LYS A 214 -11.51 10.70 -0.33
N TYR A 215 -10.50 9.84 -0.34
CA TYR A 215 -9.71 9.47 0.85
C TYR A 215 -8.46 10.34 1.04
N GLY A 216 -8.30 11.40 0.25
CA GLY A 216 -7.17 12.33 0.37
C GLY A 216 -5.83 11.70 -0.03
N GLN A 217 -5.81 10.69 -0.87
CA GLN A 217 -4.57 10.11 -1.37
C GLN A 217 -3.91 11.02 -2.40
N GLY A 218 -2.60 11.22 -2.27
CA GLY A 218 -1.83 12.00 -3.24
C GLY A 218 -1.70 11.30 -4.60
N ALA A 219 -1.59 9.97 -4.59
CA ALA A 219 -1.47 9.13 -5.77
C ALA A 219 -1.96 7.69 -5.47
N ILE A 220 -2.08 6.88 -6.52
CA ILE A 220 -2.29 5.42 -6.45
C ILE A 220 -1.18 4.70 -7.20
N TYR A 221 -1.00 3.41 -6.95
CA TYR A 221 -0.18 2.58 -7.84
C TYR A 221 -1.02 1.92 -8.91
N ALA A 222 -0.52 1.86 -10.14
CA ALA A 222 -1.07 1.09 -11.24
C ALA A 222 -0.07 0.03 -11.70
N TYR A 223 -0.49 -1.22 -11.85
CA TYR A 223 0.38 -2.32 -12.27
C TYR A 223 -0.09 -2.94 -13.58
N THR A 224 0.88 -3.27 -14.43
CA THR A 224 0.68 -4.01 -15.68
C THR A 224 1.77 -5.05 -15.86
N ALA A 225 1.43 -6.23 -16.39
CA ALA A 225 2.43 -7.23 -16.72
C ALA A 225 3.49 -6.70 -17.70
N VAL A 226 4.75 -7.05 -17.49
CA VAL A 226 5.81 -6.84 -18.48
C VAL A 226 5.75 -8.00 -19.47
N ASN A 227 5.75 -7.69 -20.77
CA ASN A 227 5.67 -8.70 -21.83
C ASN A 227 6.73 -9.79 -21.63
N ASN A 228 6.29 -11.06 -21.63
CA ASN A 228 7.13 -12.25 -21.51
C ASN A 228 7.90 -12.42 -20.16
N ALA A 229 7.58 -11.65 -19.12
CA ALA A 229 8.20 -11.77 -17.80
C ALA A 229 7.15 -12.08 -16.72
N ALA A 230 6.85 -13.37 -16.52
CA ALA A 230 5.81 -13.81 -15.57
C ALA A 230 6.07 -13.42 -14.11
N GLY A 231 7.31 -13.06 -13.75
CA GLY A 231 7.70 -12.62 -12.41
C GLY A 231 7.92 -11.11 -12.25
N SER A 232 7.64 -10.30 -13.28
CA SER A 232 7.82 -8.84 -13.25
C SER A 232 6.56 -8.09 -13.65
N LEU A 233 6.35 -6.93 -13.03
CA LEU A 233 5.31 -5.97 -13.37
C LEU A 233 5.93 -4.59 -13.59
N ARG A 234 5.32 -3.80 -14.45
CA ARG A 234 5.52 -2.35 -14.49
C ARG A 234 4.60 -1.73 -13.44
N ARG A 235 5.14 -0.96 -12.50
CA ARG A 235 4.39 -0.18 -11.50
C ARG A 235 4.52 1.31 -11.81
N ARG A 236 3.40 1.96 -12.10
CA ARG A 236 3.29 3.41 -12.23
C ARG A 236 2.71 4.01 -10.97
N THR A 237 3.19 5.17 -10.56
CA THR A 237 2.48 6.07 -9.65
C THR A 237 1.56 6.95 -10.49
N VAL A 238 0.25 6.86 -10.27
CA VAL A 238 -0.77 7.66 -10.95
C VAL A 238 -1.25 8.75 -10.00
N PRO A 239 -1.11 10.04 -10.36
CA PRO A 239 -1.52 11.14 -9.49
C PRO A 239 -3.03 11.10 -9.20
N ALA A 240 -3.39 11.45 -7.97
CA ALA A 240 -4.77 11.62 -7.53
C ALA A 240 -4.98 13.07 -7.06
N ALA A 241 -4.75 13.36 -5.78
CA ALA A 241 -4.87 14.73 -5.26
C ALA A 241 -3.58 15.57 -5.42
N MET A 242 -2.48 15.00 -5.91
CA MET A 242 -1.21 15.70 -6.18
C MET A 242 -0.99 15.98 -7.68
N GLY A 243 0.00 16.82 -8.00
CA GLY A 243 0.43 17.11 -9.35
C GLY A 243 1.19 15.95 -10.02
N GLN A 244 1.57 16.14 -11.27
CA GLN A 244 2.22 15.10 -12.09
C GLN A 244 3.65 14.79 -11.67
N THR A 245 4.28 15.60 -10.82
CA THR A 245 5.69 15.40 -10.44
C THR A 245 5.89 14.16 -9.57
N VAL A 246 4.81 13.62 -8.98
CA VAL A 246 4.86 12.36 -8.22
C VAL A 246 4.88 11.10 -9.08
N GLU A 247 4.68 11.24 -10.39
CA GLU A 247 4.69 10.09 -11.31
C GLU A 247 6.03 9.37 -11.27
N ALA A 248 6.02 8.09 -10.93
CA ALA A 248 7.17 7.20 -11.05
C ALA A 248 6.77 6.02 -11.93
N ASP A 249 7.72 5.45 -12.66
CA ASP A 249 7.45 4.31 -13.52
C ASP A 249 8.61 3.30 -13.44
N VAL A 250 8.41 2.26 -12.64
CA VAL A 250 9.45 1.30 -12.23
C VAL A 250 9.06 -0.12 -12.60
N GLU A 251 10.06 -0.97 -12.81
CA GLU A 251 9.83 -2.41 -12.82
C GLU A 251 9.89 -2.94 -11.39
N VAL A 252 8.91 -3.75 -11.03
CA VAL A 252 8.89 -4.50 -9.77
C VAL A 252 8.90 -5.99 -10.08
N GLU A 253 9.57 -6.76 -9.22
CA GLU A 253 9.64 -8.21 -9.32
C GLU A 253 9.06 -8.87 -8.07
N ARG A 254 8.51 -10.07 -8.23
CA ARG A 254 8.12 -10.91 -7.10
C ARG A 254 9.36 -11.30 -6.31
N CYS A 255 9.30 -11.20 -4.98
CA CYS A 255 10.39 -11.58 -4.09
C CYS A 255 9.90 -12.40 -2.89
N ASP A 256 10.84 -13.01 -2.18
CA ASP A 256 10.59 -13.52 -0.83
C ASP A 256 10.19 -12.39 0.12
N ARG A 257 9.56 -12.74 1.24
CA ARG A 257 9.23 -11.77 2.30
C ARG A 257 10.48 -11.01 2.73
N PRO A 258 10.52 -9.66 2.60
CA PRO A 258 11.65 -8.89 3.07
C PRO A 258 11.87 -9.05 4.57
N GLY A 259 13.13 -9.04 5.02
CA GLY A 259 13.51 -9.05 6.44
C GLY A 259 13.21 -7.73 7.17
N LEU A 260 12.14 -7.02 6.77
CA LEU A 260 11.73 -5.75 7.32
C LEU A 260 10.60 -5.96 8.32
N LYS A 261 10.58 -5.18 9.40
CA LYS A 261 9.53 -5.20 10.43
C LYS A 261 8.13 -5.12 9.80
N PHE A 262 7.94 -4.17 8.89
CA PHE A 262 6.65 -3.89 8.27
C PHE A 262 6.20 -4.92 7.21
N ALA A 263 7.01 -5.93 6.92
CA ALA A 263 6.67 -6.99 5.97
C ALA A 263 5.69 -8.05 6.52
N ASP A 264 5.38 -8.05 7.82
CA ASP A 264 4.50 -9.05 8.44
C ASP A 264 3.03 -8.85 8.02
N PRO A 265 2.34 -9.80 7.37
CA PRO A 265 0.96 -9.60 6.92
C PRO A 265 -0.06 -9.37 8.06
N ALA A 266 0.31 -9.67 9.31
CA ALA A 266 -0.53 -9.51 10.50
C ALA A 266 0.13 -8.60 11.56
N LEU A 267 0.57 -7.41 11.14
CA LEU A 267 1.24 -6.45 12.02
C LEU A 267 0.33 -5.97 13.18
N PRO A 268 0.77 -6.09 14.44
CA PRO A 268 0.04 -5.56 15.60
C PRO A 268 -0.08 -4.03 15.58
N ASP A 269 -1.12 -3.49 16.22
CA ASP A 269 -1.41 -2.05 16.25
C ASP A 269 -0.28 -1.24 16.90
N GLU A 270 0.39 -1.80 17.89
CA GLU A 270 1.49 -1.14 18.62
C GLU A 270 2.77 -1.02 17.77
N GLU A 271 2.80 -1.70 16.63
CA GLU A 271 3.94 -1.76 15.72
C GLU A 271 3.79 -0.81 14.52
N TYR A 272 2.62 -0.20 14.30
CA TYR A 272 2.42 0.90 13.34
C TYR A 272 2.98 2.21 13.91
#